data_AF-M2AI36-F1
#
_entry.id   AF-M2AI36-F1
#
_cell.length_a   1.000
_cell.length_b   1.000
_cell.length_c   1.000
_cell.angle_alpha   90.00
_cell.angle_beta   90.00
_cell.angle_gamma   90.00
#
_symmetry.space_group_name_H-M   'P 1'
#
loop_
_entity.id
_entity.type
_entity.pdbx_description
1 polymer ?
#
loop_
_entity_poly.entity_id
_entity_poly.type
_entity_poly.pdbx_seq_one_letter_code
_entity_poly.pdbx_strand_id
1 'polypeptide(L)'
;MRFKSLIKEVLKDYLSNFKEVLKGEKLSPEKIKSLSFEISDNEDLIGLSESLIQGSLLLGRLHAMPSDLEEKEFADDEGHSVLLEEEKLSFDEAVNFLRAKLPMKKDDWLSLEPKLRFRAFTVAKLSEADFIETVKGRLALAVEKNESILESWKDIEAMTEDWGENFTPRYWETVYRTNVQCAYNAGRLMQYKNNVPPAWELLFVEDKRQSDICKGLTLIAGNGKALHKNHPFWETYGFPPYHFNC
;
A
#
# COMPACT_ATOMS: atom_id res chain seq x y z
N MET A 1 -31.56 14.04 3.61
CA MET A 1 -32.75 14.77 3.08
C MET A 1 -32.92 16.21 3.62
N ARG A 2 -32.26 16.63 4.72
CA ARG A 2 -32.41 17.97 5.33
C ARG A 2 -31.78 19.16 4.58
N PHE A 3 -30.62 19.00 3.94
CA PHE A 3 -29.92 20.15 3.32
C PHE A 3 -30.68 20.77 2.13
N LYS A 4 -31.29 19.93 1.28
CA LYS A 4 -32.06 20.38 0.11
C LYS A 4 -33.35 21.11 0.49
N SER A 5 -33.93 20.84 1.66
CA SER A 5 -35.09 21.59 2.14
C SER A 5 -34.68 22.96 2.71
N LEU A 6 -33.60 23.03 3.48
CA LEU A 6 -33.08 24.29 4.04
C LEU A 6 -32.64 25.27 2.94
N ILE A 7 -31.97 24.78 1.88
CA ILE A 7 -31.65 25.62 0.70
C ILE A 7 -32.90 26.14 0.01
N LYS A 8 -33.95 25.31 -0.09
CA LYS A 8 -35.22 25.74 -0.71
C LYS A 8 -35.91 26.83 0.12
N GLU A 9 -35.78 26.79 1.43
CA GLU A 9 -36.32 27.81 2.34
C GLU A 9 -35.57 29.14 2.15
N VAL A 10 -34.23 29.14 2.19
CA VAL A 10 -33.43 30.34 1.93
C VAL A 10 -33.69 30.93 0.54
N LEU A 11 -33.82 30.09 -0.49
CA LEU A 11 -34.16 30.55 -1.84
C LEU A 11 -35.57 31.15 -1.91
N LYS A 12 -36.52 30.60 -1.15
CA LYS A 12 -37.89 31.12 -1.08
C LYS A 12 -37.93 32.48 -0.39
N ASP A 13 -37.14 32.68 0.66
CA ASP A 13 -37.02 33.96 1.35
C ASP A 13 -36.36 35.01 0.44
N TYR A 14 -35.29 34.62 -0.27
CA TYR A 14 -34.63 35.48 -1.26
C TYR A 14 -35.57 35.91 -2.38
N LEU A 15 -36.32 34.97 -2.97
CA LEU A 15 -37.29 35.26 -4.03
C LEU A 15 -38.46 36.10 -3.53
N SER A 16 -38.85 35.96 -2.26
CA SER A 16 -39.91 36.77 -1.64
C SER A 16 -39.44 38.21 -1.40
N ASN A 17 -38.23 38.40 -0.89
CA ASN A 17 -37.59 39.73 -0.78
C ASN A 17 -37.42 40.38 -2.15
N PHE A 18 -37.01 39.62 -3.17
CA PHE A 18 -36.90 40.11 -4.54
C PHE A 18 -38.26 40.59 -5.07
N LYS A 19 -39.35 39.86 -4.78
CA LYS A 19 -40.71 40.22 -5.18
C LYS A 19 -41.22 41.49 -4.49
N GLU A 20 -40.86 41.72 -3.23
CA GLU A 20 -41.16 42.96 -2.50
C GLU A 20 -40.43 44.17 -3.10
N VAL A 21 -39.12 44.02 -3.36
CA VAL A 21 -38.27 45.07 -3.95
C VAL A 21 -38.71 45.45 -5.37
N LEU A 22 -39.22 44.49 -6.14
CA LEU A 22 -39.73 44.69 -7.49
C LEU A 22 -41.15 45.27 -7.56
N LYS A 23 -41.83 45.45 -6.42
CA LYS A 23 -43.23 45.85 -6.37
C LYS A 23 -43.38 47.37 -6.59
N GLY A 24 -43.41 47.78 -7.85
CA GLY A 24 -43.93 49.09 -8.26
C GLY A 24 -42.97 50.05 -8.99
N GLU A 25 -41.72 49.67 -9.30
CA GLU A 25 -40.76 50.59 -9.93
C GLU A 25 -40.03 50.02 -11.16
N LYS A 26 -39.66 50.90 -12.11
CA LYS A 26 -38.86 50.55 -13.29
C LYS A 26 -37.39 50.32 -12.89
N LEU A 27 -36.84 49.13 -13.17
CA LEU A 27 -35.44 48.82 -12.90
C LEU A 27 -34.49 49.61 -13.80
N SER A 28 -33.39 50.13 -13.23
CA SER A 28 -32.22 50.67 -13.95
C SER A 28 -30.93 49.94 -13.52
N PRO A 29 -29.88 49.90 -14.36
CA PRO A 29 -28.62 49.20 -14.04
C PRO A 29 -27.90 49.70 -12.79
N GLU A 30 -28.01 51.00 -12.49
CA GLU A 30 -27.43 51.61 -11.28
C GLU A 30 -28.16 51.17 -10.02
N LYS A 31 -29.50 51.07 -10.09
CA LYS A 31 -30.32 50.65 -8.96
C LYS A 31 -30.16 49.16 -8.65
N ILE A 32 -29.93 48.32 -9.67
CA ILE A 32 -29.59 46.91 -9.47
C ILE A 32 -28.29 46.76 -8.68
N LYS A 33 -27.29 47.62 -8.93
CA LYS A 33 -26.01 47.60 -8.21
C LYS A 33 -26.12 48.08 -6.76
N SER A 34 -27.11 48.89 -6.41
CA SER A 34 -27.31 49.41 -5.05
C SER A 34 -28.25 48.55 -4.20
N LEU A 35 -28.78 47.44 -4.72
CA LEU A 35 -29.65 46.54 -3.97
C LEU A 35 -28.83 45.68 -2.99
N SER A 36 -29.01 45.93 -1.70
CA SER A 36 -28.55 45.05 -0.62
C SER A 36 -29.74 44.23 -0.11
N PHE A 37 -29.58 42.92 -0.05
CA PHE A 37 -30.58 42.03 0.53
C PHE A 37 -30.19 41.74 1.98
N GLU A 38 -31.13 41.85 2.92
CA GLU A 38 -30.96 41.29 4.25
C GLU A 38 -30.93 39.76 4.11
N ILE A 39 -29.78 39.18 4.44
CA ILE A 39 -29.61 37.73 4.49
C ILE A 39 -30.25 37.30 5.81
N SER A 40 -31.30 36.49 5.75
CA SER A 40 -31.76 35.83 6.97
C SER A 40 -30.68 34.82 7.35
N ASP A 41 -30.09 35.00 8.53
CA ASP A 41 -29.17 34.04 9.11
C ASP A 41 -29.96 32.77 9.43
N ASN A 42 -29.99 31.84 8.48
CA ASN A 42 -30.59 30.53 8.70
C ASN A 42 -29.59 29.71 9.53
N GLU A 43 -29.66 29.90 10.86
CA GLU A 43 -28.75 29.27 11.82
C GLU A 43 -28.67 27.75 11.63
N ASP A 44 -29.77 27.10 11.24
CA ASP A 44 -29.80 25.66 10.95
C ASP A 44 -29.00 25.29 9.70
N LEU A 45 -29.10 26.05 8.61
CA LEU A 45 -28.32 25.82 7.39
C LEU A 45 -26.84 26.12 7.63
N ILE A 46 -26.54 27.17 8.39
CA ILE A 46 -25.17 27.55 8.77
C ILE A 46 -24.57 26.42 9.62
N GLY A 47 -25.24 26.01 10.70
CA GLY A 47 -24.77 24.94 11.57
C GLY A 47 -24.62 23.59 10.86
N LEU A 48 -25.50 23.28 9.91
CA LEU A 48 -25.40 22.05 9.11
C LEU A 48 -24.25 22.13 8.09
N SER A 49 -23.99 23.30 7.51
CA SER A 49 -22.86 23.53 6.62
C SER A 49 -21.54 23.48 7.38
N GLU A 50 -21.46 24.10 8.56
CA GLU A 50 -20.31 24.03 9.47
C GLU A 50 -20.04 22.59 9.89
N SER A 51 -21.07 21.84 10.30
CA SER A 51 -20.94 20.42 10.64
C SER A 51 -20.44 19.58 9.48
N LEU A 52 -20.86 19.89 8.24
CA LEU A 52 -20.45 19.17 7.04
C LEU A 52 -19.01 19.50 6.65
N ILE A 53 -18.62 20.78 6.75
CA ILE A 53 -17.24 21.23 6.52
C ILE A 53 -16.32 20.62 7.57
N GLN A 54 -16.66 20.74 8.86
CA GLN A 54 -15.93 20.12 9.96
C GLN A 54 -15.85 18.60 9.80
N GLY A 55 -16.96 17.94 9.48
CA GLY A 55 -17.00 16.50 9.23
C GLY A 55 -16.12 16.08 8.04
N SER A 56 -16.16 16.83 6.93
CA SER A 56 -15.32 16.55 5.76
C SER A 56 -13.84 16.79 6.04
N LEU A 57 -13.51 17.81 6.84
CA LEU A 57 -12.16 18.10 7.28
C LEU A 57 -11.64 17.04 8.26
N LEU A 58 -12.47 16.62 9.23
CA LEU A 58 -12.14 15.58 10.21
C LEU A 58 -12.04 14.21 9.56
N LEU A 59 -12.89 13.89 8.57
CA LEU A 59 -12.81 12.65 7.81
C LEU A 59 -11.60 12.66 6.87
N GLY A 60 -11.31 13.79 6.23
CA GLY A 60 -10.08 13.99 5.47
C GLY A 60 -8.84 13.86 6.36
N ARG A 61 -8.90 14.40 7.59
CA ARG A 61 -7.89 14.19 8.62
C ARG A 61 -7.83 12.75 9.12
N LEU A 62 -8.94 12.01 9.22
CA LEU A 62 -8.96 10.60 9.58
C LEU A 62 -8.34 9.72 8.46
N HIS A 63 -8.55 10.10 7.20
CA HIS A 63 -7.95 9.41 6.05
C HIS A 63 -6.49 9.80 5.81
N ALA A 64 -6.10 11.02 6.17
CA ALA A 64 -4.71 11.49 6.15
C ALA A 64 -3.98 11.19 7.47
N MET A 65 -4.72 10.83 8.51
CA MET A 65 -4.18 10.26 9.75
C MET A 65 -3.56 8.93 9.31
N PRO A 66 -2.27 8.71 9.61
CA PRO A 66 -1.71 7.38 9.53
C PRO A 66 -2.63 6.45 10.32
N SER A 67 -2.95 5.26 9.79
CA SER A 67 -3.40 4.17 10.66
C SER A 67 -2.19 3.86 11.53
N ASP A 68 -2.21 4.55 12.66
CA ASP A 68 -1.19 4.62 13.68
C ASP A 68 0.13 5.30 13.26
N LEU A 69 0.53 6.32 14.03
CA LEU A 69 1.91 6.56 14.50
C LEU A 69 2.16 8.03 14.88
N GLU A 70 2.95 8.19 15.94
CA GLU A 70 3.71 9.38 16.32
C GLU A 70 4.04 10.31 15.14
N GLU A 71 3.86 11.61 15.36
CA GLU A 71 4.37 12.66 14.48
C GLU A 71 5.89 12.48 14.28
N LYS A 72 6.29 11.89 13.15
CA LYS A 72 7.67 11.98 12.68
C LYS A 72 7.81 13.19 11.78
N GLU A 73 8.18 14.31 12.38
CA GLU A 73 8.79 15.42 11.66
C GLU A 73 10.13 14.93 11.07
N PHE A 74 10.25 14.96 9.74
CA PHE A 74 11.41 14.43 9.01
C PHE A 74 12.59 15.41 8.92
N ALA A 75 12.49 16.56 9.58
CA ALA A 75 13.54 17.55 9.65
C ALA A 75 13.47 18.18 11.04
N ASP A 76 14.60 18.14 11.74
CA ASP A 76 14.88 18.94 12.93
C ASP A 76 14.44 18.36 14.28
N ASP A 77 15.03 17.22 14.70
CA ASP A 77 15.34 17.09 16.13
C ASP A 77 16.61 16.24 16.38
N GLU A 78 17.75 16.92 16.60
CA GLU A 78 18.96 16.30 17.15
C GLU A 78 18.84 15.98 18.66
N GLY A 79 17.67 16.18 19.27
CA GLY A 79 17.51 16.20 20.71
C GLY A 79 16.84 15.00 21.37
N HIS A 80 16.06 14.17 20.68
CA HIS A 80 15.26 13.13 21.33
C HIS A 80 15.45 11.75 20.71
N SER A 81 16.12 10.86 21.45
CA SER A 81 16.06 9.42 21.21
C SER A 81 14.65 8.93 21.53
N VAL A 82 13.73 9.10 20.58
CA VAL A 82 12.40 8.51 20.65
C VAL A 82 12.60 6.99 20.58
N LEU A 83 12.46 6.34 21.73
CA LEU A 83 12.20 4.92 21.81
C LEU A 83 10.82 4.72 21.17
N LEU A 84 10.82 4.56 19.85
CA LEU A 84 9.67 4.13 19.08
C LEU A 84 9.18 2.84 19.74
N GLU A 85 7.99 2.86 20.34
CA GLU A 85 7.24 1.61 20.41
C GLU A 85 7.08 1.18 18.95
N GLU A 86 7.78 0.11 18.56
CA GLU A 86 7.79 -0.42 17.21
C GLU A 86 6.38 -0.82 16.83
N GLU A 87 5.58 0.11 16.33
CA GLU A 87 4.32 -0.22 15.70
C GLU A 87 4.68 -0.93 14.40
N LYS A 88 4.60 -2.26 14.48
CA LYS A 88 4.96 -3.17 13.40
C LYS A 88 3.92 -3.01 12.29
N LEU A 89 4.18 -2.07 11.38
CA LEU A 89 3.40 -1.90 10.15
C LEU A 89 3.44 -3.19 9.33
N SER A 90 2.35 -3.96 9.37
CA SER A 90 2.17 -5.15 8.53
C SER A 90 2.01 -4.76 7.06
N PHE A 91 2.66 -5.50 6.17
CA PHE A 91 2.46 -5.36 4.72
C PHE A 91 1.46 -6.41 4.22
N ASP A 92 0.18 -6.11 4.37
CA ASP A 92 -0.91 -7.05 4.12
C ASP A 92 -0.93 -7.64 2.71
N GLU A 93 -0.61 -6.87 1.66
CA GLU A 93 -0.53 -7.41 0.31
C GLU A 93 0.59 -8.45 0.15
N ALA A 94 1.72 -8.26 0.83
CA ALA A 94 2.81 -9.24 0.84
C ALA A 94 2.43 -10.51 1.60
N VAL A 95 1.76 -10.36 2.76
CA VAL A 95 1.24 -11.49 3.55
C VAL A 95 0.21 -12.28 2.72
N ASN A 96 -0.74 -11.58 2.10
CA ASN A 96 -1.75 -12.19 1.25
C ASN A 96 -1.15 -12.89 0.03
N PHE A 97 -0.09 -12.33 -0.56
CA PHE A 97 0.63 -13.00 -1.66
C PHE A 97 1.23 -14.34 -1.22
N LEU A 98 1.85 -14.42 -0.03
CA LEU A 98 2.38 -15.67 0.49
C LEU A 98 1.26 -16.67 0.83
N ARG A 99 0.22 -16.21 1.54
CA ARG A 99 -0.93 -17.05 1.92
C ARG A 99 -1.66 -17.61 0.70
N ALA A 100 -1.73 -16.86 -0.40
CA ALA A 100 -2.38 -17.28 -1.65
C ALA A 100 -1.60 -18.34 -2.44
N LYS A 101 -0.34 -18.65 -2.08
CA LYS A 101 0.41 -19.71 -2.75
C LYS A 101 0.00 -21.09 -2.25
N LEU A 102 0.01 -22.07 -3.16
CA LEU A 102 -0.34 -23.46 -2.87
C LEU A 102 0.91 -24.28 -2.53
N PRO A 103 1.00 -24.86 -1.33
CA PRO A 103 2.11 -25.76 -0.99
C PRO A 103 2.03 -27.01 -1.86
N MET A 104 3.16 -27.46 -2.40
CA MET A 104 3.23 -28.74 -3.11
C MET A 104 4.66 -29.25 -3.19
N LYS A 105 4.80 -30.53 -3.54
CA LYS A 105 6.12 -31.15 -3.72
C LYS A 105 6.76 -30.66 -5.02
N LYS A 106 8.08 -30.84 -5.09
CA LYS A 106 8.87 -30.45 -6.26
C LYS A 106 8.41 -31.16 -7.53
N ASP A 107 8.04 -32.44 -7.44
CA ASP A 107 7.62 -33.22 -8.61
C ASP A 107 6.27 -32.74 -9.15
N ASP A 108 5.32 -32.43 -8.27
CA ASP A 108 4.03 -31.82 -8.65
C ASP A 108 4.26 -30.46 -9.31
N TRP A 109 5.15 -29.65 -8.74
CA TRP A 109 5.53 -28.36 -9.32
C TRP A 109 6.15 -28.47 -10.70
N LEU A 110 7.01 -29.48 -10.94
CA LEU A 110 7.60 -29.75 -12.24
C LEU A 110 6.56 -30.19 -13.27
N SER A 111 5.50 -30.87 -12.83
CA SER A 111 4.39 -31.29 -13.69
C SER A 111 3.47 -30.14 -14.12
N LEU A 112 3.48 -29.02 -13.39
CA LEU A 112 2.66 -27.85 -13.73
C LEU A 112 3.18 -27.13 -14.98
N GLU A 113 2.22 -26.61 -15.76
CA GLU A 113 2.47 -25.65 -16.84
C GLU A 113 3.32 -24.48 -16.29
N PRO A 114 4.39 -24.04 -16.98
CA PRO A 114 5.28 -22.98 -16.51
C PRO A 114 4.55 -21.71 -16.05
N LYS A 115 3.45 -21.37 -16.74
CA LYS A 115 2.60 -20.22 -16.39
C LYS A 115 1.81 -20.39 -15.11
N LEU A 116 1.70 -21.58 -14.52
CA LEU A 116 1.00 -21.81 -13.25
C LEU A 116 1.95 -21.96 -12.06
N ARG A 117 3.23 -22.27 -12.32
CA ARG A 117 4.25 -22.47 -11.30
C ARG A 117 4.42 -21.29 -10.33
N PHE A 118 4.09 -20.07 -10.74
CA PHE A 118 4.16 -18.88 -9.88
C PHE A 118 3.15 -18.90 -8.71
N ARG A 119 2.06 -19.67 -8.83
CA ARG A 119 1.03 -19.85 -7.79
C ARG A 119 1.39 -20.93 -6.77
N ALA A 120 2.40 -21.74 -7.05
CA ALA A 120 2.87 -22.76 -6.15
C ALA A 120 3.90 -22.20 -5.15
N PHE A 121 4.02 -22.89 -4.02
CA PHE A 121 5.06 -22.72 -3.01
C PHE A 121 5.74 -24.07 -2.79
N THR A 122 7.06 -24.08 -2.91
CA THR A 122 7.88 -25.30 -2.82
C THR A 122 9.13 -25.01 -2.02
N VAL A 123 9.57 -25.97 -1.21
CA VAL A 123 10.83 -25.90 -0.48
C VAL A 123 11.63 -27.16 -0.82
N ALA A 124 12.79 -27.00 -1.45
CA ALA A 124 13.49 -28.11 -2.10
C ALA A 124 13.93 -29.24 -1.15
N LYS A 125 14.21 -28.90 0.11
CA LYS A 125 14.60 -29.86 1.15
C LYS A 125 13.44 -30.60 1.81
N LEU A 126 12.19 -30.18 1.57
CA LEU A 126 11.04 -30.78 2.23
C LEU A 126 10.37 -31.83 1.34
N SER A 127 10.12 -33.02 1.90
CA SER A 127 9.48 -34.11 1.15
C SER A 127 7.97 -34.18 1.35
N GLU A 128 7.43 -33.53 2.38
CA GLU A 128 6.01 -33.54 2.73
C GLU A 128 5.33 -32.18 2.46
N ALA A 129 4.10 -32.22 1.95
CA ALA A 129 3.34 -31.01 1.65
C ALA A 129 2.96 -30.24 2.93
N ASP A 130 2.71 -30.95 4.03
CA ASP A 130 2.34 -30.36 5.32
C ASP A 130 3.51 -29.58 5.94
N PHE A 131 4.75 -30.07 5.79
CA PHE A 131 5.94 -29.33 6.20
C PHE A 131 6.13 -28.07 5.35
N ILE A 132 5.89 -28.17 4.04
CA ILE A 132 5.94 -27.02 3.12
C ILE A 132 4.89 -25.98 3.48
N GLU A 133 3.67 -26.39 3.84
CA GLU A 133 2.61 -25.48 4.30
C GLU A 133 2.99 -24.79 5.62
N THR A 134 3.59 -25.54 6.56
CA THR A 134 4.04 -25.00 7.84
C THR A 134 5.12 -23.93 7.63
N VAL A 135 6.10 -24.19 6.76
CA VAL A 135 7.13 -23.20 6.41
C VAL A 135 6.51 -21.98 5.72
N LYS A 136 5.54 -22.17 4.81
CA LYS A 136 4.82 -21.06 4.17
C LYS A 136 4.10 -20.20 5.21
N GLY A 137 3.40 -20.82 6.15
CA GLY A 137 2.72 -20.15 7.26
C GLY A 137 3.70 -19.38 8.15
N ARG A 138 4.85 -19.99 8.48
CA ARG A 138 5.90 -19.35 9.28
C ARG A 138 6.50 -18.11 8.60
N LEU A 139 6.69 -18.15 7.28
CA LEU A 139 7.13 -16.99 6.50
C LEU A 139 6.06 -15.91 6.46
N ALA A 140 4.78 -16.28 6.28
CA ALA A 140 3.68 -15.30 6.31
C ALA A 140 3.60 -14.58 7.67
N LEU A 141 3.77 -15.31 8.77
CA LEU A 141 3.87 -14.75 10.12
C LEU A 141 5.09 -13.83 10.28
N ALA A 142 6.23 -14.20 9.70
CA ALA A 142 7.43 -13.37 9.75
C ALA A 142 7.22 -12.03 9.05
N VAL A 143 6.54 -12.02 7.90
CA VAL A 143 6.20 -10.77 7.19
C VAL A 143 5.17 -9.95 7.96
N GLU A 144 4.13 -10.60 8.48
CA GLU A 144 3.04 -9.95 9.25
C GLU A 144 3.57 -9.28 10.54
N LYS A 145 4.52 -9.93 11.23
CA LYS A 145 5.11 -9.45 12.48
C LYS A 145 6.45 -8.71 12.30
N ASN A 146 6.86 -8.48 11.05
CA ASN A 146 8.16 -7.90 10.69
C ASN A 146 9.35 -8.56 11.43
N GLU A 147 9.32 -9.88 11.56
CA GLU A 147 10.35 -10.67 12.25
C GLU A 147 11.57 -10.88 11.36
N SER A 148 12.75 -10.76 11.95
CA SER A 148 14.03 -11.01 11.30
C SER A 148 14.27 -12.50 10.98
N ILE A 149 15.29 -12.75 10.16
CA ILE A 149 15.76 -14.11 9.85
C ILE A 149 16.15 -14.87 11.12
N LEU A 150 16.78 -14.20 12.09
CA LEU A 150 17.25 -14.81 13.33
C LEU A 150 16.11 -15.18 14.27
N GLU A 151 15.06 -14.35 14.33
CA GLU A 151 13.87 -14.64 15.13
C GLU A 151 13.12 -15.83 14.53
N SER A 152 12.95 -15.85 13.20
CA SER A 152 12.28 -16.96 12.50
C SER A 152 13.09 -18.25 12.46
N TRP A 153 14.42 -18.18 12.56
CA TRP A 153 15.28 -19.36 12.57
C TRP A 153 14.99 -20.30 13.74
N LYS A 154 14.75 -19.78 14.95
CA LYS A 154 14.55 -20.61 16.15
C LYS A 154 13.38 -21.58 15.98
N ASP A 155 12.28 -21.10 15.41
CA ASP A 155 11.09 -21.92 15.19
C ASP A 155 11.33 -22.95 14.08
N ILE A 156 12.00 -22.54 13.00
CA ILE A 156 12.30 -23.42 11.86
C ILE A 156 13.32 -24.50 12.22
N GLU A 157 14.32 -24.17 13.03
CA GLU A 157 15.30 -25.13 13.55
C GLU A 157 14.57 -26.24 14.30
N ALA A 158 13.76 -25.89 15.30
CA ALA A 158 12.97 -26.86 16.07
C ALA A 158 12.01 -27.68 15.19
N MET A 159 11.26 -27.02 14.29
CA MET A 159 10.33 -27.72 13.39
C MET A 159 11.04 -28.72 12.48
N THR A 160 12.16 -28.33 11.86
CA THR A 160 12.86 -29.20 10.90
C THR A 160 13.61 -30.34 11.57
N GLU A 161 14.07 -30.14 12.82
CA GLU A 161 14.60 -31.21 13.66
C GLU A 161 13.54 -32.24 14.01
N ASP A 162 12.34 -31.81 14.42
CA ASP A 162 11.22 -32.71 14.73
C ASP A 162 10.78 -33.54 13.51
N TRP A 163 10.87 -32.97 12.30
CA TRP A 163 10.56 -33.66 11.05
C TRP A 163 11.67 -34.59 10.56
N GLY A 164 12.90 -34.47 11.10
CA GLY A 164 14.08 -35.15 10.59
C GLY A 164 14.59 -34.63 9.24
N GLU A 165 14.15 -33.43 8.81
CA GLU A 165 14.51 -32.79 7.53
C GLU A 165 15.31 -31.50 7.77
N ASN A 166 16.36 -31.60 8.59
CA ASN A 166 17.07 -30.46 9.17
C ASN A 166 17.54 -29.42 8.15
N PHE A 167 17.23 -28.16 8.43
CA PHE A 167 17.77 -27.02 7.70
C PHE A 167 19.13 -26.61 8.27
N THR A 168 19.91 -25.92 7.43
CA THR A 168 21.06 -25.16 7.93
C THR A 168 20.67 -23.69 7.97
N PRO A 169 21.27 -22.86 8.86
CA PRO A 169 20.97 -21.44 8.92
C PRO A 169 21.10 -20.74 7.57
N ARG A 170 22.12 -21.10 6.78
CA ARG A 170 22.36 -20.58 5.43
C ARG A 170 21.26 -20.96 4.43
N TYR A 171 20.73 -22.18 4.54
CA TYR A 171 19.61 -22.62 3.70
C TYR A 171 18.35 -21.84 4.08
N TRP A 172 18.07 -21.67 5.37
CA TRP A 172 16.94 -20.86 5.84
C TRP A 172 17.05 -19.41 5.38
N GLU A 173 18.22 -18.78 5.48
CA GLU A 173 18.44 -17.44 4.96
C GLU A 173 18.03 -17.33 3.48
N THR A 174 18.39 -18.33 2.66
CA THR A 174 18.04 -18.35 1.24
C THR A 174 16.52 -18.47 1.04
N VAL A 175 15.86 -19.37 1.76
CA VAL A 175 14.40 -19.57 1.71
C VAL A 175 13.67 -18.31 2.16
N TYR A 176 14.08 -17.74 3.29
CA TYR A 176 13.50 -16.53 3.85
C TYR A 176 13.66 -15.34 2.89
N ARG A 177 14.90 -14.98 2.52
CA ARG A 177 15.17 -13.79 1.70
C ARG A 177 14.46 -13.86 0.37
N THR A 178 14.50 -15.03 -0.28
CA THR A 178 13.84 -15.24 -1.57
C THR A 178 12.34 -14.98 -1.49
N ASN A 179 11.66 -15.61 -0.53
CA ASN A 179 10.21 -15.54 -0.46
C ASN A 179 9.72 -14.19 0.08
N VAL A 180 10.42 -13.62 1.06
CA VAL A 180 10.09 -12.29 1.60
C VAL A 180 10.30 -11.22 0.53
N GLN A 181 11.44 -11.21 -0.19
CA GLN A 181 11.65 -10.25 -1.28
C GLN A 181 10.61 -10.41 -2.40
N CYS A 182 10.26 -11.64 -2.79
CA CYS A 182 9.16 -11.90 -3.73
C CYS A 182 7.84 -11.30 -3.24
N ALA A 183 7.51 -11.53 -1.97
CA ALA A 183 6.25 -11.08 -1.37
C ALA A 183 6.15 -9.56 -1.33
N TYR A 184 7.21 -8.87 -0.92
CA TYR A 184 7.25 -7.40 -0.89
C TYR A 184 7.14 -6.80 -2.29
N ASN A 185 7.85 -7.34 -3.28
CA ASN A 185 7.75 -6.87 -4.66
C ASN A 185 6.34 -7.09 -5.22
N ALA A 186 5.77 -8.28 -5.00
CA ALA A 186 4.42 -8.58 -5.45
C ALA A 186 3.38 -7.70 -4.75
N GLY A 187 3.48 -7.51 -3.44
CA GLY A 187 2.60 -6.63 -2.67
C GLY A 187 2.67 -5.20 -3.16
N ARG A 188 3.88 -4.69 -3.46
CA ARG A 188 4.07 -3.34 -3.99
C ARG A 188 3.40 -3.17 -5.36
N LEU A 189 3.50 -4.18 -6.22
CA LEU A 189 2.80 -4.19 -7.51
C LEU A 189 1.28 -4.25 -7.35
N MET A 190 0.77 -4.98 -6.35
CA MET A 190 -0.66 -5.01 -6.05
C MET A 190 -1.16 -3.62 -5.63
N GLN A 191 -0.40 -2.89 -4.82
CA GLN A 191 -0.73 -1.50 -4.45
C GLN A 191 -0.80 -0.58 -5.68
N TYR A 192 0.11 -0.74 -6.64
CA TYR A 192 0.10 0.06 -7.87
C TYR A 192 -1.03 -0.28 -8.84
N LYS A 193 -1.76 -1.38 -8.65
CA LYS A 193 -2.81 -1.80 -9.59
C LYS A 193 -3.92 -0.74 -9.75
N ASN A 194 -4.26 -0.05 -8.66
CA ASN A 194 -5.31 0.98 -8.65
C ASN A 194 -4.77 2.39 -8.91
N ASN A 195 -3.45 2.59 -8.79
CA ASN A 195 -2.78 3.86 -9.01
C ASN A 195 -1.40 3.61 -9.66
N VAL A 196 -1.42 3.32 -10.95
CA VAL A 196 -0.22 2.96 -11.70
C VAL A 196 0.67 4.21 -11.85
N PRO A 197 1.89 4.22 -11.28
CA PRO A 197 2.77 5.37 -11.40
C PRO A 197 3.24 5.57 -12.85
N PRO A 198 3.67 6.78 -13.24
CA PRO A 198 4.14 7.04 -14.60
C PRO A 198 5.43 6.26 -14.93
N ALA A 199 6.23 5.94 -13.92
CA ALA A 199 7.48 5.20 -14.05
C ALA A 199 7.73 4.37 -12.80
N TRP A 200 8.55 3.33 -12.93
CA TRP A 200 9.07 2.54 -11.81
C TRP A 200 10.59 2.61 -11.82
N GLU A 201 11.17 2.66 -10.63
CA GLU A 201 12.61 2.63 -10.41
C GLU A 201 13.03 1.25 -9.91
N LEU A 202 14.13 0.73 -10.46
CA LEU A 202 14.74 -0.50 -9.98
C LEU A 202 16.02 -0.17 -9.21
N LEU A 203 16.08 -0.69 -7.99
CA LEU A 203 17.27 -0.63 -7.15
C LEU A 203 17.96 -1.99 -7.18
N PHE A 204 19.22 -1.97 -7.61
CA PHE A 204 20.12 -3.12 -7.57
C PHE A 204 21.14 -2.91 -6.47
N VAL A 205 21.37 -3.95 -5.67
CA VAL A 205 22.47 -3.96 -4.70
C VAL A 205 23.76 -4.27 -5.46
N GLU A 206 24.58 -3.25 -5.68
CA GLU A 206 25.86 -3.33 -6.42
C GLU A 206 27.02 -3.70 -5.49
N ASP A 207 26.96 -4.88 -4.89
CA ASP A 207 28.04 -5.40 -4.06
C ASP A 207 28.82 -6.53 -4.77
N LYS A 208 29.77 -7.14 -4.04
CA LYS A 208 30.57 -8.26 -4.57
C LYS A 208 29.74 -9.52 -4.86
N ARG A 209 28.52 -9.63 -4.31
CA ARG A 209 27.63 -10.80 -4.46
C ARG A 209 26.67 -10.65 -5.63
N GLN A 210 26.52 -9.43 -6.17
CA GLN A 210 25.71 -9.19 -7.36
C GLN A 210 26.11 -10.13 -8.51
N SER A 211 25.17 -11.00 -8.91
CA SER A 211 25.43 -11.94 -10.00
C SER A 211 25.50 -11.25 -11.36
N ASP A 212 26.07 -11.95 -12.34
CA ASP A 212 26.19 -11.47 -13.71
C ASP A 212 24.82 -11.19 -14.35
N ILE A 213 23.76 -11.91 -13.92
CA ILE A 213 22.39 -11.65 -14.36
C ILE A 213 21.95 -10.25 -13.93
N CYS A 214 22.07 -9.93 -12.64
CA CYS A 214 21.69 -8.59 -12.17
C CYS A 214 22.61 -7.52 -12.71
N LYS A 215 23.93 -7.75 -12.82
CA LYS A 215 24.85 -6.78 -13.46
C LYS A 215 24.42 -6.45 -14.89
N GLY A 216 24.07 -7.47 -15.69
CA GLY A 216 23.55 -7.28 -17.03
C GLY A 216 22.27 -6.44 -17.06
N LEU A 217 21.32 -6.73 -16.16
CA LEU A 217 20.08 -5.97 -16.06
C LEU A 217 20.30 -4.54 -15.56
N THR A 218 21.24 -4.32 -14.65
CA THR A 218 21.63 -2.98 -14.19
C THR A 218 22.18 -2.13 -15.33
N LEU A 219 22.96 -2.70 -16.24
CA LEU A 219 23.45 -1.99 -17.43
C LEU A 219 22.32 -1.58 -18.39
N ILE A 220 21.24 -2.35 -18.44
CA ILE A 220 20.08 -2.09 -19.32
C ILE A 220 19.11 -1.10 -18.68
N ALA A 221 18.66 -1.38 -17.46
CA ALA A 221 17.68 -0.56 -16.76
C ALA A 221 18.29 0.74 -16.22
N GLY A 222 19.56 0.69 -15.82
CA GLY A 222 20.23 1.72 -15.02
C GLY A 222 19.79 1.66 -13.56
N ASN A 223 20.76 1.48 -12.65
CA ASN A 223 20.47 1.50 -11.22
C ASN A 223 19.95 2.88 -10.80
N GLY A 224 18.80 2.91 -10.13
CA GLY A 224 18.17 4.16 -9.68
C GLY A 224 17.58 5.02 -10.82
N LYS A 225 17.42 4.46 -12.03
CA LYS A 225 16.71 5.15 -13.12
C LYS A 225 15.25 4.75 -13.13
N ALA A 226 14.38 5.76 -13.12
CA ALA A 226 12.95 5.57 -13.30
C ALA A 226 12.65 5.26 -14.79
N LEU A 227 12.25 4.01 -15.07
CA LEU A 227 11.79 3.60 -16.38
C LEU A 227 10.29 3.83 -16.48
N HIS A 228 9.85 4.48 -17.56
CA HIS A 228 8.42 4.69 -17.83
C HIS A 228 7.64 3.36 -17.79
N LYS A 229 6.38 3.39 -17.36
CA LYS A 229 5.56 2.18 -17.18
C LYS A 229 5.39 1.30 -18.43
N ASN A 230 5.54 1.89 -19.61
CA ASN A 230 5.45 1.20 -20.91
C ASN A 230 6.83 0.87 -21.51
N HIS A 231 7.92 0.98 -20.74
CA HIS A 231 9.26 0.69 -21.26
C HIS A 231 9.39 -0.81 -21.63
N PRO A 232 9.98 -1.18 -22.79
CA PRO A 232 10.09 -2.57 -23.27
C PRO A 232 10.78 -3.54 -22.30
N PHE A 233 11.57 -3.00 -21.37
CA PHE A 233 12.19 -3.76 -20.28
C PHE A 233 11.16 -4.57 -19.49
N TRP A 234 9.99 -4.00 -19.19
CA TRP A 234 8.98 -4.64 -18.36
C TRP A 234 8.31 -5.83 -19.05
N GLU A 235 8.17 -5.77 -20.36
CA GLU A 235 7.64 -6.89 -21.16
C GLU A 235 8.68 -8.01 -21.30
N THR A 236 9.96 -7.64 -21.45
CA THR A 236 11.04 -8.60 -21.69
C THR A 236 11.49 -9.31 -20.41
N TYR A 237 11.66 -8.56 -19.31
CA TYR A 237 12.27 -9.05 -18.07
C TYR A 237 11.30 -9.07 -16.88
N GLY A 238 10.22 -8.29 -16.92
CA GLY A 238 9.27 -8.21 -15.82
C GLY A 238 9.81 -7.49 -14.58
N PHE A 239 9.24 -7.85 -13.42
CA PHE A 239 9.61 -7.30 -12.11
C PHE A 239 10.42 -8.31 -11.28
N PRO A 240 11.27 -7.83 -10.35
CA PRO A 240 12.10 -8.68 -9.52
C PRO A 240 11.31 -9.61 -8.58
N PRO A 241 11.95 -10.67 -8.03
CA PRO A 241 13.39 -10.97 -8.15
C PRO A 241 13.75 -11.69 -9.46
N TYR A 242 14.89 -11.29 -10.04
CA TYR A 242 15.41 -11.86 -11.28
C TYR A 242 16.22 -13.14 -11.05
N HIS A 243 16.82 -13.28 -9.86
CA HIS A 243 17.49 -14.48 -9.39
C HIS A 243 17.56 -14.48 -7.86
N PHE A 244 17.95 -15.61 -7.29
CA PHE A 244 17.99 -15.81 -5.84
C PHE A 244 19.41 -15.69 -5.30
N ASN A 245 19.53 -15.25 -4.04
CA ASN A 245 20.81 -15.08 -3.34
C ASN A 245 21.78 -14.10 -4.07
N CYS A 246 21.22 -13.04 -4.65
CA CYS A 246 21.91 -11.86 -5.17
C CYS A 246 22.36 -10.93 -4.05
#